data_AF-A0A1Z4IJ19-F1
#
_entry.id   AF-A0A1Z4IJ19-F1
#
_cell.length_a   1.000
_cell.length_b   1.000
_cell.length_c   1.000
_cell.angle_alpha   90.00
_cell.angle_beta   90.00
_cell.angle_gamma   90.00
#
_symmetry.space_group_name_H-M   'P 1'
#
loop_
_entity.id
_entity.type
_entity.pdbx_description
1 polymer ?
#
loop_
_entity_poly.entity_id
_entity_poly.type
_entity_poly.pdbx_seq_one_letter_code
_entity_poly.pdbx_strand_id
1 'polypeptide(L)'
;MSGVYFLPDGLRAAVVAINQLPVTPETLWFRLLGRGKVQRQAVEELVALPAEDLIRRNVLEIIYRWRISVMAQPELTQDERELIMNLTQAYEEARAQAVQEGVEQGVQLGQRQVVENLLRVRFGSVDEELSRVVDGLLLLSPEEFTPLCLQLSREELLARFAH
;
A
#
# COMPACT_ATOMS: atom_id res chain seq x y z
N MET A 1 5.54 30.74 12.57
CA MET A 1 5.81 29.30 12.75
C MET A 1 7.25 29.15 13.22
N SER A 2 7.52 28.29 14.20
CA SER A 2 8.92 27.99 14.58
C SER A 2 9.64 27.33 13.40
N GLY A 3 10.89 27.74 13.15
CA GLY A 3 11.74 27.15 12.11
C GLY A 3 11.45 27.60 10.67
N VAL A 4 10.53 28.55 10.43
CA VAL A 4 10.29 29.13 9.09
C VAL A 4 10.54 30.63 9.14
N TYR A 5 11.48 31.11 8.33
CA TYR A 5 11.94 32.50 8.30
C TYR A 5 11.69 33.10 6.92
N PHE A 6 10.76 34.04 6.83
CA PHE A 6 10.45 34.71 5.57
C PHE A 6 11.50 35.77 5.23
N LEU A 7 11.95 35.77 3.98
CA LEU A 7 12.77 36.83 3.43
C LEU A 7 11.88 38.03 3.03
N PRO A 8 12.47 39.22 2.78
CA PRO A 8 11.71 40.37 2.29
C PRO A 8 10.81 40.04 1.09
N ASP A 9 9.64 40.69 1.03
CA ASP A 9 8.57 40.38 0.06
C ASP A 9 9.01 40.43 -1.41
N GLY A 10 10.03 41.22 -1.73
CA GLY A 10 10.62 41.31 -3.07
C GLY A 10 11.29 40.01 -3.56
N LEU A 11 11.72 39.14 -2.64
CA LEU A 11 12.38 37.87 -2.96
C LEU A 11 11.43 36.67 -3.01
N ARG A 12 10.23 36.81 -2.42
CA ARG A 12 9.20 35.75 -2.35
C ARG A 12 9.75 34.38 -1.92
N ALA A 13 10.60 34.38 -0.89
CA ALA A 13 11.31 33.20 -0.44
C ALA A 13 11.25 33.05 1.10
N ALA A 14 11.50 31.83 1.58
CA ALA A 14 11.64 31.53 3.00
C ALA A 14 12.79 30.55 3.24
N VAL A 15 13.45 30.68 4.40
CA VAL A 15 14.43 29.71 4.90
C VAL A 15 13.75 28.79 5.90
N VAL A 16 13.94 27.49 5.74
CA VAL A 16 13.41 26.47 6.66
C VAL A 16 14.56 25.87 7.46
N ALA A 17 14.54 26.08 8.78
CA ALA A 17 15.48 25.48 9.72
C ALA A 17 14.92 24.14 10.23
N ILE A 18 15.30 23.04 9.56
CA ILE A 18 14.75 21.70 9.81
C ILE A 18 14.82 21.28 11.29
N ASN A 19 15.92 21.60 11.97
CA ASN A 19 16.14 21.26 13.38
C ASN A 19 15.28 22.06 14.39
N GLN A 20 14.55 23.07 13.92
CA GLN A 20 13.65 23.89 14.74
C GLN A 20 12.17 23.68 14.39
N LEU A 21 11.90 22.82 13.41
CA LEU A 21 10.54 22.47 13.03
C LEU A 21 9.88 21.68 14.17
N PRO A 22 8.60 21.97 14.48
CA PRO A 22 7.85 21.20 15.46
C PRO A 22 7.69 19.75 14.98
N VAL A 23 7.55 18.81 15.92
CA VAL A 23 7.30 17.40 15.62
C VAL A 23 5.82 17.22 15.35
N THR A 24 5.42 17.35 14.08
CA THR A 24 4.05 17.14 13.62
C THR A 24 4.05 16.38 12.27
N PRO A 25 2.91 15.80 11.84
CA PRO A 25 2.79 15.14 10.55
C PRO A 25 3.13 16.06 9.36
N GLU A 26 2.78 17.35 9.44
CA GLU A 26 3.00 18.32 8.36
C GLU A 26 4.48 18.64 8.13
N THR A 27 5.31 18.52 9.17
CA THR A 27 6.75 18.78 9.09
C THR A 27 7.59 17.52 8.87
N LEU A 28 6.96 16.34 8.92
CA LEU A 28 7.64 15.04 8.83
C LEU A 28 8.54 14.95 7.60
N TRP A 29 8.01 15.35 6.43
CA TRP A 29 8.76 15.38 5.17
C TRP A 29 10.03 16.21 5.24
N PHE A 30 9.98 17.39 5.84
CA PHE A 30 11.17 18.25 5.98
C PHE A 30 12.17 17.67 6.99
N ARG A 31 11.69 17.01 8.06
CA ARG A 31 12.54 16.40 9.07
C ARG A 31 13.24 15.13 8.58
N LEU A 32 12.63 14.39 7.65
CA LEU A 32 13.27 13.28 6.93
C LEU A 32 14.48 13.73 6.10
N LEU A 33 14.50 15.00 5.63
CA LEU A 33 15.64 15.62 4.95
C LEU A 33 16.71 16.16 5.91
N GLY A 34 16.47 16.09 7.22
CA GLY A 34 17.40 16.51 8.26
C GLY A 34 18.60 15.56 8.41
N ARG A 35 19.35 15.70 9.51
CA ARG A 35 20.46 14.82 9.86
C ARG A 35 20.44 14.45 11.34
N GLY A 36 21.15 13.36 11.67
CA GLY A 36 21.32 12.90 13.04
C GLY A 36 19.99 12.62 13.73
N LYS A 37 19.81 13.14 14.95
CA LYS A 37 18.64 12.86 15.79
C LYS A 37 17.31 13.26 15.14
N VAL A 38 17.28 14.37 14.41
CA VAL A 38 16.04 14.88 13.77
C VAL A 38 15.56 13.91 12.69
N GLN A 39 16.49 13.39 11.89
CA GLN A 39 16.18 12.43 10.84
C GLN A 39 15.79 11.07 11.41
N ARG A 40 16.53 10.58 12.43
CA ARG A 40 16.22 9.32 13.10
C ARG A 40 14.80 9.31 13.68
N GLN A 41 14.43 10.36 14.40
CA GLN A 41 13.08 10.52 14.95
C GLN A 41 12.02 10.57 13.85
N ALA A 42 12.28 11.30 12.76
CA ALA A 42 11.35 11.36 11.62
C ALA A 42 11.18 10.00 10.92
N VAL A 43 12.23 9.17 10.86
CA VAL A 43 12.13 7.80 10.34
C VAL A 43 11.30 6.92 11.27
N GLU A 44 11.51 7.01 12.59
CA GLU A 44 10.68 6.28 13.57
C GLU A 44 9.20 6.65 13.44
N GLU A 45 8.88 7.94 13.30
CA GLU A 45 7.52 8.42 13.05
C GLU A 45 6.94 7.88 11.73
N LEU A 46 7.72 7.89 10.66
CA LEU A 46 7.31 7.38 9.35
C LEU A 46 6.98 5.89 9.40
N VAL A 47 7.81 5.10 10.09
CA VAL A 47 7.62 3.65 10.21
C VAL A 47 6.42 3.32 11.10
N ALA A 48 6.10 4.19 12.07
CA ALA A 48 4.94 4.07 12.93
C ALA A 48 3.59 4.42 12.24
N LEU A 49 3.61 5.04 11.05
CA LEU A 49 2.38 5.33 10.31
C LEU A 49 1.71 4.03 9.81
N PRO A 50 0.38 4.00 9.61
CA PRO A 50 -0.31 2.87 8.99
C PRO A 50 0.26 2.51 7.61
N ALA A 51 0.17 1.24 7.20
CA ALA A 51 0.70 0.76 5.92
C ALA A 51 -0.05 1.36 4.71
N GLU A 52 -1.29 1.78 4.91
CA GLU A 52 -2.19 2.38 3.94
C GLU A 52 -1.92 3.89 3.75
N ASP A 53 -1.12 4.50 4.62
CA ASP A 53 -0.84 5.92 4.58
C ASP A 53 -0.06 6.31 3.32
N LEU A 54 -0.61 7.27 2.57
CA LEU A 54 -0.04 7.73 1.30
C LEU A 54 1.33 8.37 1.47
N ILE A 55 1.57 9.06 2.59
CA ILE A 55 2.88 9.65 2.90
C ILE A 55 3.88 8.53 3.16
N ARG A 56 3.54 7.55 4.00
CA ARG A 56 4.41 6.39 4.25
C ARG A 56 4.82 5.70 2.95
N ARG A 57 3.85 5.39 2.08
CA ARG A 57 4.11 4.72 0.79
C ARG A 57 5.02 5.55 -0.12
N ASN A 58 4.69 6.81 -0.36
CA ASN A 58 5.44 7.68 -1.27
C ASN A 58 6.86 7.97 -0.76
N VAL A 59 7.03 8.22 0.55
CA VAL A 59 8.35 8.46 1.15
C VAL A 59 9.23 7.22 0.98
N LEU A 60 8.72 6.03 1.30
CA LEU A 60 9.49 4.78 1.21
C LEU A 60 9.95 4.50 -0.21
N GLU A 61 9.12 4.80 -1.22
CA GLU A 61 9.49 4.69 -2.63
C GLU A 61 10.65 5.64 -3.00
N ILE A 62 10.58 6.91 -2.58
CA ILE A 62 11.62 7.91 -2.86
C ILE A 62 12.93 7.53 -2.15
N ILE A 63 12.85 7.12 -0.89
CA ILE A 63 14.00 6.66 -0.10
C ILE A 63 14.67 5.45 -0.78
N TYR A 64 13.90 4.51 -1.31
CA TYR A 64 14.44 3.37 -2.04
C TYR A 64 15.26 3.80 -3.26
N ARG A 65 14.75 4.75 -4.06
CA ARG A 65 15.47 5.29 -5.22
C ARG A 65 16.78 5.96 -4.80
N TRP A 66 16.77 6.70 -3.69
CA TRP A 66 17.97 7.32 -3.13
C TRP A 66 18.96 6.29 -2.57
N ARG A 67 18.47 5.24 -1.88
CA ARG A 67 19.29 4.15 -1.33
C ARG A 67 20.15 3.48 -2.39
N ILE A 68 19.62 3.24 -3.59
CA ILE A 68 20.38 2.67 -4.71
C ILE A 68 21.60 3.54 -5.03
N SER A 69 21.45 4.87 -5.03
CA SER A 69 22.53 5.82 -5.28
C SER A 69 23.51 5.96 -4.11
N VAL A 70 23.06 5.77 -2.86
CA VAL A 70 23.89 5.87 -1.65
C VAL A 70 24.69 4.59 -1.40
N MET A 71 24.10 3.41 -1.61
CA MET A 71 24.80 2.12 -1.50
C MET A 71 25.92 1.95 -2.53
N ALA A 72 25.91 2.75 -3.59
CA ALA A 72 26.99 2.83 -4.58
C ALA A 72 28.20 3.65 -4.10
N GLN A 73 28.11 4.32 -2.94
CA GLN A 73 29.20 5.14 -2.40
C GLN A 73 30.17 4.30 -1.56
N PRO A 74 31.49 4.49 -1.74
CA PRO A 74 32.50 3.69 -1.06
C PRO A 74 32.67 4.02 0.43
N GLU A 75 32.27 5.20 0.89
CA GLU A 75 32.44 5.63 2.28
C GLU A 75 31.11 6.11 2.89
N LEU A 76 30.43 5.19 3.58
CA LEU A 76 29.27 5.51 4.40
C LEU A 76 29.68 5.72 5.85
N THR A 77 29.23 6.83 6.43
CA THR A 77 29.31 7.09 7.87
C THR A 77 28.45 6.08 8.66
N GLN A 78 28.73 5.93 9.96
CA GLN A 78 27.98 5.00 10.81
C GLN A 78 26.48 5.34 10.87
N ASP A 79 26.14 6.63 10.95
CA ASP A 79 24.75 7.11 10.96
C ASP A 79 24.03 6.79 9.63
N GLU A 80 24.71 6.94 8.49
CA GLU A 80 24.15 6.58 7.18
C GLU A 80 23.91 5.08 7.05
N ARG A 81 24.79 4.23 7.59
CA ARG A 81 24.58 2.78 7.60
C ARG A 81 23.37 2.38 8.45
N GLU A 82 23.26 2.93 9.65
CA GLU A 82 22.13 2.66 10.55
C GLU A 82 20.80 3.11 9.93
N LEU A 83 20.79 4.30 9.33
CA LEU A 83 19.65 4.83 8.58
C LEU A 83 19.25 3.89 7.43
N ILE A 84 20.19 3.46 6.61
CA ILE A 84 19.93 2.54 5.49
C ILE A 84 19.39 1.20 6.00
N MET A 85 19.94 0.63 7.07
CA MET A 85 19.48 -0.64 7.63
C MET A 85 18.03 -0.55 8.10
N ASN A 86 17.69 0.47 8.88
CA ASN A 86 16.32 0.66 9.39
C ASN A 86 15.31 0.87 8.25
N LEU A 87 15.68 1.67 7.25
CA LEU A 87 14.84 1.91 6.07
C LEU A 87 14.69 0.66 5.19
N THR A 88 15.72 -0.18 5.13
CA THR A 88 15.67 -1.46 4.42
C THR A 88 14.64 -2.38 5.04
N GLN A 89 14.67 -2.52 6.37
CA GLN A 89 13.75 -3.39 7.08
C GLN A 89 12.30 -2.92 6.92
N ALA A 90 12.03 -1.63 7.15
CA ALA A 90 10.69 -1.07 7.01
C ALA A 90 10.13 -1.24 5.59
N TYR A 91 10.99 -1.18 4.57
CA TYR A 91 10.62 -1.46 3.19
C TYR A 91 10.34 -2.94 2.94
N GLU A 92 11.17 -3.85 3.44
CA GLU A 92 10.97 -5.29 3.27
C GLU A 92 9.65 -5.75 3.90
N GLU A 93 9.32 -5.22 5.07
CA GLU A 93 8.03 -5.42 5.73
C GLU A 93 6.86 -4.90 4.88
N ALA A 94 6.93 -3.65 4.41
CA ALA A 94 5.89 -3.07 3.56
C ALA A 94 5.72 -3.84 2.23
N ARG A 95 6.83 -4.30 1.62
CA ARG A 95 6.80 -5.09 0.39
C ARG A 95 6.18 -6.46 0.64
N ALA A 96 6.53 -7.12 1.76
CA ALA A 96 5.95 -8.41 2.10
C ALA A 96 4.42 -8.31 2.28
N GLN A 97 3.94 -7.27 2.97
CA GLN A 97 2.51 -6.98 3.10
C GLN A 97 1.86 -6.73 1.75
N ALA A 98 2.43 -5.86 0.91
CA ALA A 98 1.88 -5.56 -0.41
C ALA A 98 1.83 -6.79 -1.34
N VAL A 99 2.84 -7.67 -1.27
CA VAL A 99 2.83 -8.94 -2.01
C VAL A 99 1.73 -9.86 -1.49
N GLN A 100 1.57 -9.96 -0.17
CA GLN A 100 0.52 -10.79 0.42
C GLN A 100 -0.87 -10.30 0.03
N GLU A 101 -1.15 -8.99 0.16
CA GLU A 101 -2.40 -8.37 -0.29
C GLU A 101 -2.63 -8.62 -1.79
N GLY A 102 -1.60 -8.48 -2.61
CA GLY A 102 -1.68 -8.73 -4.06
C GLY A 102 -1.99 -10.19 -4.40
N VAL A 103 -1.44 -11.14 -3.63
CA VAL A 103 -1.77 -12.57 -3.77
C VAL A 103 -3.22 -12.82 -3.38
N GLU A 104 -3.67 -12.31 -2.23
CA GLU A 104 -5.05 -12.50 -1.76
C GLU A 104 -6.07 -11.90 -2.74
N GLN A 105 -5.83 -10.68 -3.22
CA GLN A 105 -6.66 -10.05 -4.25
C GLN A 105 -6.61 -10.82 -5.58
N GLY A 106 -5.44 -11.29 -5.98
CA GLY A 106 -5.28 -12.10 -7.20
C GLY A 106 -6.04 -13.42 -7.15
N VAL A 107 -6.04 -14.07 -5.99
CA VAL A 107 -6.82 -15.30 -5.75
C VAL A 107 -8.33 -15.00 -5.83
N GLN A 108 -8.81 -13.96 -5.17
CA GLN A 108 -10.24 -13.59 -5.22
C GLN A 108 -10.69 -13.22 -6.63
N LEU A 109 -9.91 -12.41 -7.35
CA LEU A 109 -10.21 -12.04 -8.74
C LEU A 109 -10.18 -13.27 -9.66
N GLY A 110 -9.23 -14.18 -9.46
CA GLY A 110 -9.14 -15.43 -10.20
C GLY A 110 -10.34 -16.34 -9.95
N GLN A 111 -10.75 -16.51 -8.69
CA GLN A 111 -11.94 -17.28 -8.32
C GLN A 111 -13.20 -16.67 -8.96
N ARG A 112 -13.36 -15.34 -8.91
CA ARG A 112 -14.47 -14.64 -9.56
C ARG A 112 -14.53 -14.92 -11.06
N GLN A 113 -13.38 -14.80 -11.74
CA GLN A 113 -13.29 -15.10 -13.18
C GLN A 113 -13.66 -16.55 -13.48
N VAL A 114 -13.23 -17.52 -12.65
CA VAL A 114 -13.59 -18.93 -12.82
C VAL A 114 -15.11 -19.12 -12.68
N VAL A 115 -15.72 -18.57 -11.63
CA VAL A 115 -17.17 -18.67 -11.39
C VAL A 115 -17.94 -18.04 -12.56
N GLU A 116 -17.61 -16.80 -12.94
CA GLU A 116 -18.26 -16.11 -14.05
C GLU A 116 -18.12 -16.88 -15.37
N ASN A 117 -16.94 -17.44 -15.65
CA ASN A 117 -16.73 -18.23 -16.86
C ASN A 117 -17.56 -19.52 -16.85
N LEU A 118 -17.65 -20.23 -15.72
CA LEU A 118 -18.48 -21.42 -15.58
C LEU A 118 -19.96 -21.10 -15.83
N LEU A 119 -20.47 -20.04 -15.19
CA LEU A 119 -21.86 -19.60 -15.37
C LEU A 119 -22.11 -19.14 -16.80
N ARG A 120 -21.18 -18.42 -17.43
CA ARG A 120 -21.27 -17.99 -18.83
C ARG A 120 -21.31 -19.18 -19.79
N VAL A 121 -20.49 -20.21 -19.57
CA VAL A 121 -20.50 -21.44 -20.38
C VAL A 121 -21.82 -22.19 -20.21
N ARG A 122 -22.38 -22.24 -19.00
CA ARG A 122 -23.64 -22.95 -18.71
C ARG A 122 -24.89 -22.23 -19.18
N PHE A 123 -24.95 -20.91 -19.04
CA PHE A 123 -26.16 -20.11 -19.22
C PHE A 123 -26.07 -19.10 -20.37
N GLY A 124 -24.93 -19.03 -21.07
CA GLY A 124 -24.68 -18.13 -22.21
C GLY A 124 -24.19 -16.74 -21.81
N SER A 125 -24.77 -16.14 -20.78
CA SER A 125 -24.36 -14.82 -20.26
C SER A 125 -24.50 -14.74 -18.74
N VAL A 126 -23.72 -13.87 -18.13
CA VAL A 126 -23.86 -13.49 -16.71
C VAL A 126 -24.52 -12.12 -16.71
N ASP A 127 -25.81 -12.08 -16.42
CA ASP A 127 -26.59 -10.85 -16.26
C ASP A 127 -26.47 -10.31 -14.83
N GLU A 128 -27.15 -9.20 -14.54
CA GLU A 128 -27.09 -8.53 -13.24
C GLU A 128 -27.60 -9.41 -12.08
N GLU A 129 -28.52 -10.34 -12.36
CA GLU A 129 -29.02 -11.29 -11.36
C GLU A 129 -27.97 -12.36 -11.05
N LEU A 130 -27.37 -12.97 -12.08
CA LEU A 130 -26.28 -13.94 -11.91
C LEU A 130 -25.02 -13.29 -11.34
N SER A 131 -24.76 -12.01 -11.60
CA SER A 131 -23.64 -11.30 -10.99
C SER A 131 -23.75 -11.21 -9.47
N ARG A 132 -24.96 -11.10 -8.90
CA ARG A 132 -25.16 -11.15 -7.43
C ARG A 132 -24.94 -12.55 -6.87
N VAL A 133 -25.31 -13.58 -7.63
CA VAL A 133 -25.04 -14.98 -7.28
C VAL A 133 -23.54 -15.23 -7.18
N VAL A 134 -22.73 -14.64 -8.08
CA VAL A 134 -21.26 -14.75 -8.04
C VAL A 134 -20.73 -14.30 -6.67
N ASP A 135 -21.23 -13.18 -6.14
CA ASP A 135 -20.80 -12.66 -4.84
C ASP A 135 -21.10 -13.64 -3.69
N GLY A 136 -22.29 -14.26 -3.72
CA GLY A 136 -22.66 -15.30 -2.76
C GLY A 136 -21.84 -16.59 -2.89
N LEU A 137 -21.47 -16.98 -4.12
CA LEU A 137 -20.63 -18.15 -4.37
C LEU A 137 -19.18 -17.94 -3.94
N LEU A 138 -18.66 -16.70 -4.03
CA LEU A 138 -17.30 -16.37 -3.60
C LEU A 138 -17.10 -16.38 -2.08
N LEU A 139 -18.19 -16.45 -1.30
CA LEU A 139 -18.12 -16.69 0.15
C LEU A 139 -17.82 -18.16 0.50
N LEU A 140 -17.94 -19.07 -0.48
CA LEU A 140 -17.70 -20.50 -0.33
C LEU A 140 -16.30 -20.88 -0.83
N SER A 141 -15.80 -22.04 -0.41
CA SER A 141 -14.53 -22.55 -0.96
C SER A 141 -14.71 -23.02 -2.42
N PRO A 142 -13.62 -23.12 -3.21
CA PRO A 142 -13.66 -23.67 -4.56
C PRO A 142 -14.32 -25.04 -4.65
N GLU A 143 -14.09 -25.90 -3.66
CA GLU A 143 -14.67 -27.25 -3.58
C GLU A 143 -16.18 -27.21 -3.34
N GLU A 144 -16.69 -26.16 -2.71
CA GLU A 144 -18.10 -25.98 -2.41
C GLU A 144 -18.85 -25.29 -3.57
N PHE A 145 -18.31 -24.21 -4.13
CA PHE A 145 -19.02 -23.49 -5.21
C PHE A 145 -18.94 -24.20 -6.56
N THR A 146 -17.86 -24.95 -6.85
CA THR A 146 -17.68 -25.63 -8.15
C THR A 146 -18.83 -26.59 -8.48
N PRO A 147 -19.22 -27.54 -7.59
CA PRO A 147 -20.35 -28.42 -7.88
C PRO A 147 -21.67 -27.64 -8.00
N LEU A 148 -21.87 -26.57 -7.22
CA LEU A 148 -23.08 -25.75 -7.32
C LEU A 148 -23.18 -25.08 -8.70
N CYS A 149 -22.08 -24.52 -9.21
CA CYS A 149 -22.02 -23.94 -10.55
C CYS A 149 -22.30 -24.96 -11.65
N LEU A 150 -21.84 -26.21 -11.48
CA LEU A 150 -21.95 -27.26 -12.49
C LEU A 150 -23.27 -28.03 -12.45
N GLN A 151 -23.89 -28.19 -11.28
CA GLN A 151 -25.04 -29.07 -11.08
C GLN A 151 -26.36 -28.31 -11.02
N LEU A 152 -26.40 -27.15 -10.38
CA LEU A 152 -27.64 -26.41 -10.20
C LEU A 152 -28.11 -25.73 -11.50
N SER A 153 -29.41 -25.54 -11.61
CA SER A 153 -30.04 -24.68 -12.61
C SER A 153 -29.87 -23.19 -12.25
N ARG A 154 -30.15 -22.31 -13.22
CA ARG A 154 -30.09 -20.86 -13.03
C ARG A 154 -31.07 -20.43 -11.93
N GLU A 155 -32.28 -20.95 -11.95
CA GLU A 155 -33.36 -20.63 -11.01
C GLU A 155 -33.00 -21.07 -9.58
N GLU A 156 -32.41 -22.25 -9.41
CA GLU A 156 -31.95 -22.75 -8.10
C GLU A 156 -30.80 -21.90 -7.53
N LEU A 157 -29.87 -21.48 -8.39
CA LEU A 157 -28.78 -20.58 -7.98
C LEU A 157 -29.33 -19.21 -7.55
N LEU A 158 -30.25 -18.64 -8.30
CA LEU A 158 -30.89 -17.37 -7.97
C LEU A 158 -31.69 -17.48 -6.67
N ALA A 159 -32.49 -18.53 -6.49
CA ALA A 159 -33.27 -18.75 -5.28
C ALA A 159 -32.39 -18.89 -4.02
N ARG A 160 -31.14 -19.30 -4.17
CA ARG A 160 -30.22 -19.54 -3.06
C ARG A 160 -29.29 -18.37 -2.75
N PHE A 161 -28.90 -17.59 -3.76
CA PHE A 161 -27.83 -16.59 -3.64
C PHE A 161 -28.20 -15.19 -4.17
N ALA A 162 -29.38 -14.97 -4.77
CA ALA A 162 -29.76 -13.65 -5.29
C ALA A 162 -30.31 -12.67 -4.23
N HIS A 163 -30.11 -12.96 -2.95
CA HIS A 163 -30.58 -12.15 -1.81
C HIS A 163 -29.55 -11.10 -1.38
#